data_AF-A0A8X7C5T3-F1
#
_entry.id   AF-A0A8X7C5T3-F1
#
_cell.length_a   1.000
_cell.length_b   1.000
_cell.length_c   1.000
_cell.angle_alpha   90.00
_cell.angle_beta   90.00
_cell.angle_gamma   90.00
#
_symmetry.space_group_name_H-M   'P 1'
#
loop_
_entity.id
_entity.type
_entity.pdbx_description
1 polymer ?
#
loop_
_entity_poly.entity_id
_entity_poly.type
_entity_poly.pdbx_seq_one_letter_code
_entity_poly.pdbx_strand_id
1 'polypeptide(L)'
;MSKYCINELKFQYFLPGKIQTDALESRFGKYRIFSGSQYLISIRQLYEVEAKLRMQNFLPLSLVSNTYGQLNLKDIHLEDSCNENPLESSVLHNFNITLSEKDFRDSQPYLPVLTYLAGVCARAALKKLKCDFCSKSLVLLN
;
A
#
# COMPACT_ATOMS: atom_id res chain seq x y z
N MET A 1 -36.27 -15.79 14.38
CA MET A 1 -34.82 -15.61 14.57
C MET A 1 -34.49 -14.96 15.91
N SER A 2 -34.88 -13.72 16.18
CA SER A 2 -34.56 -13.02 17.45
C SER A 2 -35.00 -13.78 18.73
N LYS A 3 -36.23 -14.31 18.76
CA LYS A 3 -36.75 -15.12 19.88
C LYS A 3 -35.91 -16.37 20.19
N TYR A 4 -35.42 -17.04 19.15
CA TYR A 4 -34.57 -18.22 19.27
C TYR A 4 -33.17 -17.84 19.78
N CYS A 5 -32.61 -16.74 19.26
CA CYS A 5 -31.30 -16.23 19.69
C CYS A 5 -31.27 -15.77 21.17
N ILE A 6 -32.37 -15.24 21.69
CA ILE A 6 -32.45 -14.77 23.07
C ILE A 6 -32.73 -15.96 24.02
N ASN A 7 -33.64 -16.86 23.65
CA ASN A 7 -34.06 -17.94 24.55
C ASN A 7 -33.09 -19.14 24.55
N GLU A 8 -32.62 -19.57 23.39
CA GLU A 8 -31.79 -20.79 23.26
C GLU A 8 -30.29 -20.48 23.32
N LEU A 9 -29.86 -19.40 22.65
CA LEU A 9 -28.45 -19.00 22.57
C LEU A 9 -28.04 -18.02 23.70
N LYS A 10 -28.98 -17.61 24.55
CA LYS A 10 -28.78 -16.69 25.70
C LYS A 10 -28.04 -15.39 25.33
N PHE A 11 -28.27 -14.84 24.14
CA PHE A 11 -27.70 -13.54 23.78
C PHE A 11 -28.46 -12.39 24.46
N GLN A 12 -27.73 -11.45 25.09
CA GLN A 12 -28.31 -10.27 25.74
C GLN A 12 -29.01 -9.31 24.76
N TYR A 13 -28.51 -9.22 23.53
CA TYR A 13 -29.07 -8.37 22.49
C TYR A 13 -28.70 -8.92 21.11
N PHE A 14 -29.46 -8.54 20.09
CA PHE A 14 -29.31 -9.02 18.73
C PHE A 14 -29.12 -7.83 17.78
N LEU A 15 -28.03 -7.80 17.00
CA LEU A 15 -27.78 -6.77 15.99
C LEU A 15 -28.24 -7.26 14.62
N PRO A 16 -29.45 -6.92 14.17
CA PRO A 16 -29.88 -7.28 12.82
C PRO A 16 -28.99 -6.66 11.74
N GLY A 17 -28.33 -5.52 12.02
CA GLY A 17 -27.41 -4.87 11.08
C GLY A 17 -26.21 -5.74 10.68
N LYS A 18 -25.83 -6.74 11.48
CA LYS A 18 -24.75 -7.67 11.13
C LYS A 18 -25.17 -8.79 10.18
N ILE A 19 -26.47 -8.94 9.90
CA ILE A 19 -27.03 -9.94 8.97
C ILE A 19 -27.22 -9.34 7.56
N GLN A 20 -26.91 -8.06 7.39
CA GLN A 20 -26.98 -7.38 6.09
C GLN A 20 -25.87 -7.88 5.15
N THR A 21 -26.14 -7.77 3.85
CA THR A 21 -25.22 -8.19 2.78
C THR A 21 -24.13 -7.17 2.46
N ASP A 22 -24.09 -6.04 3.17
CA ASP A 22 -23.14 -4.92 2.92
C ASP A 22 -21.68 -5.38 2.93
N ALA A 23 -21.33 -6.31 3.82
CA ALA A 23 -19.97 -6.88 3.88
C ALA A 23 -19.63 -7.70 2.62
N LEU A 24 -20.62 -8.38 2.03
CA LEU A 24 -20.45 -9.09 0.76
C LEU A 24 -20.34 -8.10 -0.40
N GLU A 25 -21.16 -7.06 -0.41
CA GLU A 25 -21.13 -6.03 -1.45
C GLU A 25 -19.80 -5.26 -1.46
N SER A 26 -19.30 -4.88 -0.28
CA SER A 26 -17.97 -4.28 -0.13
C SER A 26 -16.88 -5.19 -0.71
N ARG A 27 -16.98 -6.51 -0.46
CA ARG A 27 -16.04 -7.49 -0.99
C ARG A 27 -16.15 -7.63 -2.52
N PHE A 28 -17.36 -7.62 -3.08
CA PHE A 28 -17.56 -7.56 -4.54
C PHE A 28 -17.00 -6.27 -5.16
N GLY A 29 -17.11 -5.14 -4.45
CA GLY A 29 -16.46 -3.89 -4.84
C GLY A 29 -14.95 -4.06 -5.01
N LYS A 30 -14.28 -4.69 -4.04
CA LYS A 30 -12.84 -4.95 -4.12
C LYS A 30 -12.47 -5.83 -5.31
N TYR A 31 -13.24 -6.89 -5.60
CA TYR A 31 -12.97 -7.74 -6.75
C TYR A 31 -13.03 -6.98 -8.08
N ARG A 32 -13.98 -6.04 -8.21
CA ARG A 32 -14.09 -5.18 -9.40
C ARG A 32 -12.89 -4.25 -9.52
N ILE A 33 -12.52 -3.57 -8.45
CA ILE A 33 -11.38 -2.62 -8.45
C ILE A 33 -10.10 -3.33 -8.91
N PHE A 34 -9.77 -4.49 -8.32
CA PHE A 34 -8.57 -5.24 -8.70
C PHE A 34 -8.62 -5.84 -10.10
N SER A 35 -9.80 -5.97 -10.71
CA SER A 35 -9.98 -6.47 -12.08
C SER A 35 -10.09 -5.35 -13.12
N GLY A 36 -9.60 -4.14 -12.82
CA GLY A 36 -9.65 -3.00 -13.73
C GLY A 36 -11.00 -2.26 -13.72
N SER A 37 -11.73 -2.33 -12.60
CA SER A 37 -13.04 -1.68 -12.39
C SER A 37 -14.13 -2.10 -13.40
N GLN A 38 -14.02 -3.30 -13.97
CA GLN A 38 -15.06 -3.87 -14.83
C GLN A 38 -16.21 -4.43 -13.98
N TYR A 39 -17.45 -4.24 -14.42
CA TYR A 39 -18.62 -4.79 -13.71
C TYR A 39 -18.71 -6.31 -13.86
N LEU A 40 -18.41 -6.81 -15.07
CA LEU A 40 -18.37 -8.23 -15.37
C LEU A 40 -16.92 -8.71 -15.21
N ILE A 41 -16.73 -9.68 -14.33
CA ILE A 41 -15.44 -10.30 -14.06
C ILE A 41 -15.53 -11.80 -14.35
N SER A 42 -14.46 -12.36 -14.90
CA SER A 42 -14.35 -13.81 -15.10
C SER A 42 -14.11 -14.52 -13.77
N ILE A 43 -14.52 -15.80 -13.69
CA ILE A 43 -14.26 -16.64 -12.51
C ILE A 43 -12.75 -16.75 -12.24
N ARG A 44 -11.92 -16.76 -13.29
CA ARG A 44 -10.46 -16.81 -13.15
C ARG A 44 -9.92 -15.56 -12.45
N GLN A 45 -10.32 -14.37 -12.89
CA GLN A 45 -9.93 -13.11 -12.25
C GLN A 45 -10.39 -13.07 -10.78
N LEU A 46 -11.58 -13.59 -10.48
CA LEU A 46 -12.07 -13.68 -9.10
C LEU A 46 -11.12 -14.48 -8.21
N TYR A 47 -10.65 -15.65 -8.66
CA TYR A 47 -9.70 -16.47 -7.89
C TYR A 47 -8.33 -15.81 -7.74
N GLU A 48 -7.82 -15.19 -8.81
CA GLU A 48 -6.54 -14.46 -8.78
C GLU A 48 -6.58 -13.30 -7.78
N VAL A 49 -7.66 -12.51 -7.80
CA VAL A 49 -7.86 -11.42 -6.83
C VAL A 49 -8.10 -11.95 -5.41
N GLU A 50 -8.84 -13.05 -5.25
CA GLU A 50 -9.06 -13.65 -3.93
C GLU A 50 -7.74 -14.11 -3.30
N ALA A 51 -6.85 -14.73 -4.08
CA ALA A 51 -5.52 -15.10 -3.62
C ALA A 51 -4.75 -13.86 -3.12
N LYS A 52 -4.77 -12.75 -3.89
CA LYS A 52 -4.14 -11.48 -3.50
C LYS A 52 -4.72 -10.89 -2.22
N LEU A 53 -6.05 -10.84 -2.10
CA LEU A 53 -6.74 -10.32 -0.91
C LEU A 53 -6.47 -11.17 0.34
N ARG A 54 -6.39 -12.50 0.20
CA ARG A 54 -6.00 -13.37 1.30
C ARG A 54 -4.58 -13.08 1.74
N MET A 55 -3.63 -12.95 0.81
CA MET A 55 -2.24 -12.60 1.17
C MET A 55 -2.18 -11.29 1.95
N GLN A 56 -2.90 -10.25 1.51
CA GLN A 56 -2.96 -8.96 2.23
C GLN A 56 -3.51 -9.10 3.65
N ASN A 57 -4.48 -9.99 3.88
CA ASN A 57 -5.02 -10.23 5.22
C ASN A 57 -4.08 -11.05 6.12
N PHE A 58 -3.29 -11.95 5.54
CA PHE A 58 -2.39 -12.84 6.28
C PHE A 58 -1.03 -12.22 6.58
N LEU A 59 -0.51 -11.36 5.71
CA LEU A 59 0.72 -10.64 5.96
C LEU A 59 0.42 -9.55 6.98
N PRO A 60 0.90 -9.63 8.23
CA PRO A 60 0.91 -8.47 9.09
C PRO A 60 1.83 -7.48 8.39
N LEU A 61 1.26 -6.44 7.78
CA LEU A 61 1.99 -5.31 7.25
C LEU A 61 2.58 -4.46 8.40
N SER A 62 3.03 -5.12 9.47
CA SER A 62 3.80 -4.54 10.55
C SER A 62 5.27 -4.73 10.19
N LEU A 63 5.84 -3.79 9.46
CA LEU A 63 7.27 -3.80 9.18
C LEU A 63 7.97 -3.47 10.49
N VAL A 64 8.76 -4.40 11.04
CA VAL A 64 9.61 -4.11 12.18
C VAL A 64 10.91 -3.51 11.66
N SER A 65 11.05 -2.19 11.81
CA SER A 65 12.28 -1.47 11.51
C SER A 65 13.15 -1.39 12.76
N ASN A 66 14.44 -1.65 12.60
CA ASN A 66 15.41 -1.58 13.70
C ASN A 66 15.61 -0.15 14.25
N THR A 67 15.22 0.87 13.47
CA THR A 67 15.37 2.30 13.83
C THR A 67 14.04 2.96 14.18
N TYR A 68 12.91 2.48 13.64
CA TYR A 68 11.59 3.12 13.82
C TYR A 68 10.55 2.22 14.52
N GLY A 69 10.94 1.04 15.00
CA GLY A 69 10.03 0.10 15.67
C GLY A 69 9.03 -0.55 14.71
N GLN A 70 7.88 -0.99 15.23
CA GLN A 70 6.85 -1.70 14.47
C GLN A 70 5.96 -0.74 13.69
N LEU A 71 6.23 -0.60 12.39
CA LEU A 71 5.47 0.21 11.45
C LEU A 71 4.24 -0.57 10.97
N ASN A 72 3.06 -0.27 11.52
CA ASN A 72 1.80 -0.81 11.00
C ASN A 72 1.38 -0.03 9.75
N LEU A 73 1.55 -0.61 8.56
CA LEU A 73 1.17 -0.02 7.26
C LEU A 73 -0.35 -0.05 7.01
N LYS A 74 -1.18 -0.04 8.05
CA LYS A 74 -2.65 -0.09 7.92
C LYS A 74 -3.20 1.10 7.13
N ASP A 75 -2.43 2.19 7.04
CA ASP A 75 -2.82 3.45 6.41
C ASP A 75 -2.22 3.66 5.01
N ILE A 76 -1.46 2.71 4.47
CA ILE A 76 -1.13 2.76 3.03
C ILE A 76 -2.34 2.25 2.28
N HIS A 77 -3.29 3.15 2.05
CA HIS A 77 -4.25 3.02 0.96
C HIS A 77 -3.46 2.83 -0.34
N LEU A 78 -3.16 1.58 -0.69
CA LEU A 78 -2.78 1.11 -2.03
C LEU A 78 -4.00 1.20 -2.97
N GLU A 79 -4.84 2.22 -2.80
CA GLU A 79 -5.64 2.69 -3.90
C GLU A 79 -4.63 3.31 -4.85
N ASP A 80 -4.46 2.71 -6.02
CA ASP A 80 -3.84 3.31 -7.20
C ASP A 80 -4.65 4.57 -7.63
N SER A 81 -4.84 5.51 -6.70
CA SER A 81 -5.25 6.84 -7.03
C SER A 81 -3.97 7.56 -7.42
N CYS A 82 -3.76 7.69 -8.71
CA CYS A 82 -2.95 8.73 -9.31
C CYS A 82 -3.51 10.14 -8.99
N ASN A 83 -4.16 10.33 -7.84
CA ASN A 83 -4.57 11.64 -7.39
C ASN A 83 -3.33 12.32 -6.83
N GLU A 84 -2.86 13.28 -7.61
CA GLU A 84 -1.89 14.30 -7.24
C GLU A 84 -2.36 15.06 -6.00
N ASN A 85 -2.25 14.44 -4.83
CA ASN A 85 -2.16 15.18 -3.58
C ASN A 85 -0.67 15.28 -3.26
N PRO A 86 -0.12 16.50 -3.10
CA PRO A 86 1.27 16.64 -2.68
C PRO A 86 1.39 15.92 -1.33
N LEU A 87 2.17 14.85 -1.29
CA LEU A 87 2.59 14.17 -0.07
C LEU A 87 2.98 15.26 0.94
N GLU A 88 2.23 15.32 2.04
CA GLU A 88 2.40 16.34 3.07
C GLU A 88 3.88 16.42 3.47
N SER A 89 4.41 17.64 3.48
CA SER A 89 5.82 17.97 3.74
C SER A 89 6.35 17.45 5.08
N SER A 90 5.46 16.99 5.96
CA SER A 90 5.76 16.36 7.25
C SER A 90 6.47 15.01 7.12
N VAL A 91 6.25 14.26 6.02
CA VAL A 91 6.87 12.93 5.83
C VAL A 91 8.35 13.06 5.45
N LEU A 92 8.74 14.13 4.75
CA LEU A 92 10.12 14.32 4.29
C LEU A 92 11.09 14.70 5.42
N HIS A 93 10.61 15.38 6.47
CA HIS A 93 11.47 15.86 7.55
C HIS A 93 11.95 14.74 8.50
N ASN A 94 11.37 13.55 8.39
CA ASN A 94 11.66 12.39 9.24
C ASN A 94 12.69 11.41 8.65
N PHE A 95 13.16 11.61 7.42
CA PHE A 95 14.18 10.75 6.82
C PHE A 95 15.59 11.29 7.00
N ASN A 96 16.00 11.54 8.24
CA ASN A 96 17.42 11.74 8.55
C ASN A 96 18.09 10.36 8.65
N ILE A 97 18.20 9.67 7.51
CA ILE A 97 18.79 8.32 7.43
C ILE A 97 20.30 8.48 7.53
N THR A 98 20.86 8.11 8.68
CA THR A 98 22.30 8.00 8.86
C THR A 98 22.75 6.66 8.29
N LEU A 99 23.31 6.69 7.09
CA LEU A 99 23.85 5.51 6.42
C LEU A 99 25.15 5.09 7.10
N SER A 100 25.23 3.83 7.54
CA SER A 100 26.44 3.24 8.11
C SER A 100 27.19 2.43 7.05
N GLU A 101 28.51 2.27 7.18
CA GLU A 101 29.34 1.53 6.20
C GLU A 101 28.88 0.09 5.96
N LYS A 102 28.24 -0.52 6.96
CA LYS A 102 27.60 -1.84 6.88
C LYS A 102 26.43 -1.87 5.88
N ASP A 103 25.63 -0.80 5.81
CA ASP A 103 24.47 -0.70 4.91
C ASP A 103 24.92 -0.62 3.44
N PHE A 104 26.08 -0.01 3.18
CA PHE A 104 26.72 0.00 1.87
C PHE A 104 27.27 -1.37 1.47
N ARG A 105 27.84 -2.13 2.41
CA ARG A 105 28.32 -3.49 2.16
C ARG A 105 27.18 -4.44 1.82
N ASP A 106 26.08 -4.36 2.54
CA ASP A 106 24.91 -5.22 2.34
C ASP A 106 24.15 -4.90 1.04
N SER A 107 24.26 -3.65 0.55
CA SER A 107 23.61 -3.22 -0.69
C SER A 107 24.47 -3.37 -1.96
N GLN A 108 25.76 -3.69 -1.84
CA GLN A 108 26.65 -3.97 -2.99
C GLN A 108 26.07 -4.92 -4.06
N PRO A 109 25.44 -6.07 -3.72
CA PRO A 109 24.90 -6.96 -4.75
C PRO A 109 23.71 -6.35 -5.52
N TYR A 110 23.04 -5.35 -4.94
CA TYR A 110 21.88 -4.67 -5.53
C TYR A 110 22.23 -3.31 -6.12
N LEU A 111 23.50 -2.88 -6.01
CA LEU A 111 23.98 -1.58 -6.49
C LEU A 111 23.60 -1.31 -7.96
N PRO A 112 23.70 -2.26 -8.91
CA PRO A 112 23.30 -2.03 -10.30
C PRO A 112 21.80 -1.75 -10.46
N VAL A 113 20.96 -2.38 -9.64
CA VAL A 113 19.50 -2.18 -9.66
C VAL A 113 19.16 -0.83 -9.03
N LEU A 114 19.80 -0.49 -7.91
CA LEU A 114 19.61 0.78 -7.22
C LEU A 114 20.04 1.97 -8.10
N THR A 115 21.17 1.87 -8.79
CA THR A 115 21.62 2.93 -9.72
C THR A 115 20.69 3.08 -10.92
N TYR A 116 20.18 1.98 -11.47
CA TYR A 116 19.18 2.01 -12.53
C TYR A 116 17.89 2.72 -12.09
N LEU A 117 17.36 2.34 -10.92
CA LEU A 117 16.15 2.96 -10.37
C LEU A 117 16.37 4.45 -10.06
N ALA A 118 17.50 4.80 -9.44
CA ALA A 118 17.86 6.19 -9.18
C ALA A 118 17.92 7.01 -10.47
N GLY A 119 18.48 6.45 -11.55
CA GLY A 119 18.51 7.08 -12.87
C GLY A 119 17.12 7.29 -13.48
N VAL A 120 16.22 6.32 -13.34
CA VAL A 120 14.82 6.45 -13.78
C VAL A 120 14.10 7.55 -13.01
N CYS A 121 14.27 7.60 -11.68
CA CYS A 121 13.70 8.63 -10.82
C CYS A 121 14.24 10.02 -11.18
N ALA A 122 15.55 10.17 -11.37
CA ALA A 122 16.18 11.42 -11.78
C ALA A 122 15.66 11.89 -13.16
N ARG A 123 15.53 10.98 -14.13
CA ARG A 123 14.96 11.29 -15.45
C ARG A 123 13.50 11.72 -15.36
N ALA A 124 12.71 11.06 -14.53
CA ALA A 124 11.31 11.42 -14.31
C ALA A 124 11.17 12.81 -13.67
N ALA A 125 12.01 13.12 -12.68
CA ALA A 125 12.07 14.44 -12.06
C ALA A 125 12.49 15.52 -13.06
N LEU A 126 13.53 15.28 -13.86
CA LEU A 126 14.00 16.19 -14.91
C LEU A 126 12.93 16.50 -15.95
N LYS A 127 12.10 15.52 -16.33
CA LYS A 127 10.99 15.74 -17.27
C LYS A 127 9.93 16.69 -16.72
N LYS A 128 9.77 16.77 -15.39
CA LYS A 128 8.76 17.62 -14.73
C LYS A 128 9.30 18.98 -14.30
N LEU A 129 10.61 19.10 -14.07
CA LEU A 129 11.24 20.33 -13.61
C LEU A 129 11.44 21.32 -14.77
N LYS A 130 10.89 22.53 -14.63
CA LYS A 130 11.01 23.63 -15.59
C LYS A 130 12.16 24.61 -15.28
N CYS A 131 12.91 24.37 -14.20
CA CYS A 131 13.96 25.26 -13.71
C CYS A 131 15.35 24.74 -14.15
N ASP A 132 16.13 25.58 -14.82
CA ASP A 132 17.47 25.26 -15.32
C ASP A 132 18.52 25.03 -14.22
N PHE A 133 18.33 25.61 -13.03
CA PHE A 133 19.22 25.38 -11.89
C PHE A 133 18.96 24.01 -11.24
N CYS A 134 17.68 23.66 -11.06
CA CYS A 134 17.28 22.38 -10.48
C CYS A 134 17.63 21.20 -11.40
N SER A 135 17.56 21.40 -12.72
CA SER A 135 17.97 20.37 -13.68
C SER A 135 19.48 20.11 -13.64
N LYS A 136 20.30 21.15 -13.50
CA LYS A 136 21.76 21.02 -13.37
C LYS A 136 22.18 20.37 -12.05
N SER A 137 21.52 20.71 -10.94
CA SER A 137 21.81 20.13 -9.62
C SER A 137 21.57 18.61 -9.58
N LEU A 138 20.53 18.12 -10.26
CA LEU A 138 20.21 16.69 -10.34
C LEU A 138 21.23 15.85 -11.13
N VAL A 139 21.97 16.46 -12.05
CA VAL A 139 22.96 15.76 -12.89
C VAL A 139 24.34 15.69 -12.21
N LEU A 140 24.64 16.62 -11.30
CA LEU A 140 25.93 16.74 -10.61
C LEU A 140 26.09 15.80 -9.39
N LEU A 141 25.07 14.99 -9.07
CA LEU A 141 25.08 14.02 -7.97
C LEU A 141 25.56 12.62 -8.40
N ASN A 142 26.15 12.49 -9.60
CA ASN A 142 26.84 11.28 -10.08
C ASN A 142 28.37 11.44 -10.01
#